data_AF-A0A9P5SFF3-F1
#
_entry.id   AF-A0A9P5SFF3-F1
#
_cell.length_a   1.000
_cell.length_b   1.000
_cell.length_c   1.000
_cell.angle_alpha   90.00
_cell.angle_beta   90.00
_cell.angle_gamma   90.00
#
_symmetry.space_group_name_H-M   'P 1'
#
loop_
_entity.id
_entity.type
_entity.pdbx_description
1 polymer ?
#
loop_
_entity_poly.entity_id
_entity_poly.type
_entity_poly.pdbx_seq_one_letter_code
_entity_poly.pdbx_strand_id
1 'polypeptide(L)'
;RAAKKLQYALDRIASTHQLAREINQRVHTKYDSTNPTHERKLLLIGFQGKDPATDFRGMGMLGLDDLVYYAKYYPLSSKHALECSHHEAQWYSFAIVGINITAFAVQALRTRQLQHYLFLNGTDRSVYHELYCYLFHRFNGYWMTLEPKPTIMEFERVFADFKNMMERQLMKRKLMMLRQDTKDIFGATENNGDEYGHAASTCEKRKSGPSLAQRAMA
;
A
#
# COMPACT_ATOMS: atom_id res chain seq x y z
N ARG A 1 -5.55 -24.06 -32.40
CA ARG A 1 -5.65 -22.69 -31.83
C ARG A 1 -6.38 -22.66 -30.48
N ALA A 2 -7.51 -23.36 -30.32
CA ALA A 2 -8.24 -23.44 -29.05
C ALA A 2 -7.46 -24.12 -27.92
N ALA A 3 -6.82 -25.27 -28.18
CA ALA A 3 -6.00 -25.98 -27.20
C ALA A 3 -4.86 -25.14 -26.60
N LYS A 4 -4.16 -24.34 -27.43
CA LYS A 4 -3.11 -23.41 -26.95
C LYS A 4 -3.67 -22.32 -26.03
N LYS A 5 -4.86 -21.77 -26.35
CA LYS A 5 -5.53 -20.78 -25.49
C LYS A 5 -5.99 -21.39 -24.17
N LEU A 6 -6.47 -22.64 -24.20
CA LEU A 6 -6.87 -23.37 -23.00
C LEU A 6 -5.65 -23.66 -22.11
N GLN A 7 -4.56 -24.16 -22.69
CA GLN A 7 -3.32 -24.42 -21.96
C GLN A 7 -2.81 -23.15 -21.27
N TYR A 8 -2.74 -22.04 -22.00
CA TYR A 8 -2.36 -20.76 -21.44
C TYR A 8 -3.25 -20.35 -20.25
N ALA A 9 -4.58 -20.49 -20.38
CA ALA A 9 -5.49 -20.17 -19.29
C ALA A 9 -5.25 -21.06 -18.05
N LEU A 10 -5.04 -22.37 -18.25
CA LEU A 10 -4.74 -23.30 -17.16
C LEU A 10 -3.43 -22.97 -16.45
N ASP A 11 -2.37 -22.67 -17.21
CA ASP A 11 -1.07 -22.29 -16.65
C ASP A 11 -1.18 -21.00 -15.82
N ARG A 12 -1.98 -20.02 -16.28
CA ARG A 12 -2.22 -18.76 -15.56
C ARG A 12 -3.01 -18.97 -14.27
N ILE A 13 -4.01 -19.86 -14.29
CA ILE A 13 -4.77 -20.23 -13.08
C ILE A 13 -3.84 -20.89 -12.07
N ALA A 14 -3.04 -21.87 -12.50
CA ALA A 14 -2.08 -22.56 -11.64
C ALA A 14 -1.07 -21.57 -11.01
N SER A 15 -0.53 -20.67 -11.82
CA SER A 15 0.42 -19.64 -11.37
C SER A 15 -0.22 -18.67 -10.36
N THR A 16 -1.49 -18.31 -10.57
CA THR A 16 -2.24 -17.47 -9.62
C THR A 16 -2.41 -18.16 -8.26
N HIS A 17 -2.71 -19.46 -8.27
CA HIS A 17 -2.79 -20.26 -7.04
C HIS A 17 -1.44 -20.41 -6.35
N GLN A 18 -0.34 -20.54 -7.10
CA GLN A 18 1.00 -20.55 -6.54
C GLN A 18 1.31 -19.22 -5.84
N LEU A 19 1.11 -18.08 -6.51
CA LEU A 19 1.29 -16.76 -5.91
C LEU A 19 0.46 -16.62 -4.62
N ALA A 20 -0.81 -17.02 -4.64
CA ALA A 20 -1.66 -16.97 -3.45
C ALA A 20 -1.09 -17.79 -2.30
N ARG A 21 -0.52 -18.98 -2.56
CA ARG A 21 0.14 -19.78 -1.50
C ARG A 21 1.39 -19.09 -0.96
N GLU A 22 2.23 -18.54 -1.83
CA GLU A 22 3.45 -17.82 -1.42
C GLU A 22 3.13 -16.60 -0.55
N ILE A 23 2.15 -15.78 -0.94
CA ILE A 23 1.67 -14.64 -0.16
C ILE A 23 1.12 -15.10 1.19
N ASN A 24 0.32 -16.16 1.22
CA ASN A 24 -0.23 -16.70 2.47
C ASN A 24 0.85 -17.22 3.42
N GLN A 25 1.91 -17.85 2.91
CA GLN A 25 3.02 -18.31 3.74
C GLN A 25 3.74 -17.14 4.42
N ARG A 26 3.90 -16.02 3.71
CA ARG A 26 4.51 -14.79 4.25
C ARG A 26 3.67 -14.14 5.34
N VAL A 27 2.34 -14.17 5.21
CA VAL A 27 1.41 -13.70 6.26
C VAL A 27 1.65 -14.41 7.59
N HIS A 28 1.98 -15.70 7.56
CA HIS A 28 2.22 -16.49 8.77
C HIS A 28 3.67 -16.48 9.25
N THR A 29 4.58 -15.89 8.48
CA THR A 29 5.97 -15.74 8.90
C THR A 29 6.02 -14.69 10.00
N LYS A 30 6.43 -15.08 11.20
CA LYS A 30 6.58 -14.17 12.33
C LYS A 30 7.88 -13.39 12.23
N TYR A 31 7.87 -12.19 12.79
CA TYR A 31 9.09 -11.44 13.02
C TYR A 31 9.99 -12.18 14.02
N ASP A 32 11.29 -12.08 13.77
CA ASP A 32 12.36 -12.71 14.55
C ASP A 32 13.48 -11.68 14.67
N SER A 33 13.67 -11.15 15.87
CA SER A 33 14.66 -10.12 16.18
C SER A 33 16.10 -10.62 16.13
N THR A 34 16.31 -11.94 16.16
CA THR A 34 17.63 -12.53 16.02
C THR A 34 18.04 -12.67 14.55
N ASN A 35 17.11 -12.49 13.61
CA ASN A 35 17.37 -12.55 12.19
C ASN A 35 17.85 -11.19 11.64
N PRO A 36 19.11 -11.05 11.19
CA PRO A 36 19.65 -9.77 10.71
C PRO A 36 18.89 -9.19 9.52
N THR A 37 18.24 -10.04 8.72
CA THR A 37 17.43 -9.60 7.57
C THR A 37 16.17 -8.88 8.02
N HIS A 38 15.56 -9.31 9.13
CA HIS A 38 14.38 -8.68 9.68
C HIS A 38 14.74 -7.31 10.29
N GLU A 39 15.83 -7.23 11.05
CA GLU A 39 16.36 -5.96 11.57
C GLU A 39 16.66 -4.95 10.48
N ARG A 40 17.35 -5.39 9.42
CA ARG A 40 17.68 -4.52 8.29
C ARG A 40 16.43 -3.91 7.63
N LYS A 41 15.34 -4.67 7.55
CA LYS A 41 14.07 -4.19 6.98
C LYS A 41 13.40 -3.14 7.87
N LEU A 42 13.41 -3.32 9.19
CA LEU A 42 12.88 -2.35 10.14
C LEU A 42 13.64 -1.02 10.07
N LEU A 43 14.97 -1.08 9.97
CA LEU A 43 15.81 0.10 9.80
C LEU A 43 15.48 0.86 8.50
N LEU A 44 15.14 0.16 7.41
CA LEU A 44 14.77 0.80 6.14
C LEU A 44 13.51 1.68 6.27
N ILE A 45 12.55 1.26 7.10
CA ILE A 45 11.25 1.94 7.23
C ILE A 45 11.18 2.88 8.45
N GLY A 46 12.23 2.96 9.26
CA GLY A 46 12.36 3.95 10.34
C GLY A 46 11.74 3.56 11.68
N PHE A 47 11.49 2.27 11.93
CA PHE A 47 11.05 1.82 13.26
C PHE A 47 12.21 1.89 14.27
N GLN A 48 12.02 2.61 15.39
CA GLN A 48 13.00 2.77 16.47
C GLN A 48 12.37 2.48 17.86
N GLY A 49 11.55 1.42 17.98
CA GLY A 49 10.72 1.12 19.16
C GLY A 49 10.94 -0.27 19.78
N LYS A 50 10.26 -0.53 20.92
CA LYS A 50 10.59 -1.61 21.87
C LYS A 50 10.10 -3.04 21.53
N ASP A 51 9.22 -3.26 20.56
CA ASP A 51 8.93 -4.59 20.01
C ASP A 51 8.06 -4.49 18.73
N PRO A 52 8.66 -4.45 17.53
CA PRO A 52 7.93 -4.42 16.26
C PRO A 52 7.04 -5.65 16.03
N ALA A 53 7.26 -6.75 16.76
CA ALA A 53 6.51 -7.98 16.61
C ALA A 53 5.02 -7.80 16.94
N THR A 54 4.66 -6.80 17.76
CA THR A 54 3.27 -6.60 18.20
C THR A 54 2.37 -6.03 17.11
N ASP A 55 2.94 -5.22 16.21
CA ASP A 55 2.18 -4.52 15.19
C ASP A 55 1.87 -5.42 13.98
N PHE A 56 2.71 -6.44 13.74
CA PHE A 56 2.54 -7.37 12.61
C PHE A 56 1.68 -8.60 12.93
N ARG A 57 0.99 -8.65 14.08
CA ARG A 57 0.31 -9.87 14.58
C ARG A 57 -0.77 -10.45 13.64
N GLY A 58 -1.26 -9.69 12.64
CA GLY A 58 -2.22 -10.16 11.63
C GLY A 58 -1.65 -10.46 10.25
N MET A 59 -0.60 -9.75 9.80
CA MET A 59 -0.04 -9.85 8.45
C MET A 59 1.41 -10.35 8.40
N GLY A 60 2.00 -10.63 9.56
CA GLY A 60 3.35 -11.14 9.70
C GLY A 60 4.39 -10.32 8.95
N MET A 61 5.43 -11.00 8.48
CA MET A 61 6.50 -10.39 7.68
C MET A 61 6.04 -9.88 6.32
N LEU A 62 4.84 -10.25 5.83
CA LEU A 62 4.32 -9.70 4.57
C LEU A 62 4.05 -8.19 4.69
N GLY A 63 3.47 -7.74 5.81
CA GLY A 63 3.21 -6.31 6.01
C GLY A 63 4.50 -5.48 6.00
N LEU A 64 5.57 -6.04 6.58
CA LEU A 64 6.89 -5.44 6.52
C LEU A 64 7.49 -5.48 5.11
N ASP A 65 7.38 -6.62 4.41
CA ASP A 65 7.84 -6.76 3.02
C ASP A 65 7.16 -5.73 2.10
N ASP A 66 5.87 -5.50 2.27
CA ASP A 66 5.07 -4.53 1.54
C ASP A 66 5.54 -3.08 1.78
N LEU A 67 5.71 -2.68 3.05
CA LEU A 67 6.23 -1.35 3.42
C LEU A 67 7.64 -1.10 2.86
N VAL A 68 8.53 -2.08 2.99
CA VAL A 68 9.90 -2.05 2.46
C VAL A 68 9.88 -1.93 0.95
N TYR A 69 9.01 -2.68 0.26
CA TYR A 69 8.89 -2.59 -1.18
C TYR A 69 8.43 -1.18 -1.59
N TYR A 70 7.41 -0.64 -0.92
CA TYR A 70 6.90 0.70 -1.23
C TYR A 70 7.97 1.78 -1.05
N ALA A 71 8.69 1.77 0.08
CA ALA A 71 9.77 2.71 0.34
C ALA A 71 10.93 2.59 -0.66
N LYS A 72 11.26 1.36 -1.08
CA LYS A 72 12.36 1.08 -2.00
C LYS A 72 12.06 1.48 -3.44
N TYR A 73 10.86 1.14 -3.94
CA TYR A 73 10.52 1.30 -5.36
C TYR A 73 9.77 2.59 -5.66
N TYR A 74 9.12 3.20 -4.67
CA TYR A 74 8.38 4.46 -4.81
C TYR A 74 8.74 5.48 -3.72
N PRO A 75 10.04 5.83 -3.55
CA PRO A 75 10.52 6.64 -2.44
C PRO A 75 9.85 8.02 -2.34
N LEU A 76 9.50 8.64 -3.48
CA LEU A 76 8.80 9.93 -3.48
C LEU A 76 7.37 9.80 -2.93
N SER A 77 6.62 8.81 -3.42
CA SER A 77 5.24 8.57 -2.99
C SER A 77 5.17 8.11 -1.54
N SER A 78 6.07 7.22 -1.12
CA SER A 78 6.12 6.73 0.26
C SER A 78 6.54 7.84 1.23
N LYS A 79 7.52 8.67 0.85
CA LYS A 79 7.95 9.81 1.66
C LYS A 79 6.84 10.84 1.80
N HIS A 80 6.16 11.19 0.71
CA HIS A 80 5.01 12.09 0.75
C HIS A 80 3.90 11.54 1.65
N ALA A 81 3.55 10.25 1.51
CA ALA A 81 2.56 9.64 2.39
C ALA A 81 2.99 9.64 3.87
N LEU A 82 4.28 9.43 4.15
CA LEU A 82 4.84 9.54 5.50
C LEU A 82 4.73 10.98 6.02
N GLU A 83 5.06 11.99 5.23
CA GLU A 83 4.90 13.41 5.61
C GLU A 83 3.44 13.75 5.91
N CYS A 84 2.52 13.36 5.02
CA CYS A 84 1.08 13.54 5.23
C CYS A 84 0.57 12.81 6.48
N SER A 85 1.11 11.64 6.82
CA SER A 85 0.71 10.88 8.01
C SER A 85 0.97 11.65 9.32
N HIS A 86 1.86 12.64 9.30
CA HIS A 86 2.16 13.53 10.44
C HIS A 86 1.36 14.84 10.45
N HIS A 87 0.38 15.01 9.55
CA HIS A 87 -0.41 16.24 9.44
C HIS A 87 -1.15 16.56 10.75
N GLU A 88 -1.07 17.81 11.23
CA GLU A 88 -1.57 18.21 12.56
C GLU A 88 -3.03 17.82 12.84
N ALA A 89 -3.95 18.08 11.92
CA ALA A 89 -5.39 17.81 12.10
C ALA A 89 -5.90 16.44 11.63
N GLN A 90 -5.20 15.77 10.71
CA GLN A 90 -5.66 14.53 10.04
C GLN A 90 -4.55 13.49 9.97
N TRP A 91 -3.73 13.42 11.02
CA TRP A 91 -2.65 12.45 11.11
C TRP A 91 -3.20 11.02 11.11
N TYR A 92 -2.38 10.07 10.67
CA TYR A 92 -2.63 8.64 10.79
C TYR A 92 -1.32 7.90 11.02
N SER A 93 -1.36 6.68 11.57
CA SER A 93 -0.14 5.87 11.71
C SER A 93 0.23 5.22 10.38
N PHE A 94 1.32 5.68 9.76
CA PHE A 94 1.81 5.18 8.46
C PHE A 94 1.92 3.65 8.42
N ALA A 95 2.52 3.05 9.45
CA ALA A 95 2.72 1.61 9.49
C ALA A 95 1.42 0.83 9.74
N ILE A 96 0.56 1.30 10.65
CA ILE A 96 -0.73 0.64 10.93
C ILE A 96 -1.62 0.68 9.69
N VAL A 97 -1.67 1.82 8.99
CA VAL A 97 -2.35 1.92 7.69
C VAL A 97 -1.76 0.96 6.69
N GLY A 98 -0.44 0.90 6.56
CA GLY A 98 0.23 -0.04 5.67
C GLY A 98 -0.14 -1.49 5.95
N ILE A 99 -0.18 -1.90 7.22
CA ILE A 99 -0.56 -3.26 7.61
C ILE A 99 -2.03 -3.57 7.30
N ASN A 100 -2.93 -2.60 7.51
CA ASN A 100 -4.34 -2.73 7.12
C ASN A 100 -4.52 -2.85 5.60
N ILE A 101 -3.70 -2.14 4.81
CA ILE A 101 -3.70 -2.26 3.36
C ILE A 101 -3.18 -3.64 2.91
N THR A 102 -2.14 -4.17 3.55
CA THR A 102 -1.71 -5.55 3.33
C THR A 102 -2.85 -6.53 3.62
N ALA A 103 -3.55 -6.35 4.74
CA ALA A 103 -4.70 -7.20 5.09
C ALA A 103 -5.81 -7.15 4.03
N PHE A 104 -6.13 -5.96 3.53
CA PHE A 104 -7.08 -5.79 2.44
C PHE A 104 -6.62 -6.47 1.14
N ALA A 105 -5.36 -6.26 0.71
CA ALA A 105 -4.83 -6.87 -0.50
C ALA A 105 -4.83 -8.42 -0.41
N VAL A 106 -4.44 -8.97 0.74
CA VAL A 106 -4.51 -10.41 1.02
C VAL A 106 -5.94 -10.92 1.01
N GLN A 107 -6.89 -10.18 1.58
CA GLN A 107 -8.30 -10.55 1.55
C GLN A 107 -8.84 -10.57 0.11
N ALA A 108 -8.53 -9.57 -0.70
CA ALA A 108 -8.91 -9.52 -2.12
C ALA A 108 -8.30 -10.69 -2.91
N LEU A 109 -7.07 -11.09 -2.58
CA LEU A 109 -6.43 -12.28 -3.16
C LEU A 109 -7.13 -13.58 -2.75
N ARG A 110 -7.37 -13.78 -1.46
CA ARG A 110 -8.04 -14.98 -0.89
C ARG A 110 -9.46 -15.15 -1.41
N THR A 111 -10.20 -14.05 -1.55
CA THR A 111 -11.57 -14.01 -2.08
C THR A 111 -11.64 -14.00 -3.61
N ARG A 112 -10.49 -14.15 -4.29
CA ARG A 112 -10.36 -14.24 -5.75
C ARG A 112 -10.77 -12.97 -6.52
N GLN A 113 -10.98 -11.85 -5.85
CA GLN A 113 -11.28 -10.56 -6.48
C GLN A 113 -10.14 -10.08 -7.39
N LEU A 114 -8.89 -10.49 -7.11
CA LEU A 114 -7.72 -10.15 -7.93
C LEU A 114 -7.50 -11.07 -9.14
N GLN A 115 -8.34 -12.08 -9.40
CA GLN A 115 -8.07 -13.05 -10.47
C GLN A 115 -7.89 -12.39 -11.84
N HIS A 116 -8.79 -11.46 -12.19
CA HIS A 116 -8.69 -10.78 -13.49
C HIS A 116 -7.47 -9.85 -13.56
N TYR A 117 -7.20 -9.13 -12.47
CA TYR A 117 -6.01 -8.28 -12.35
C TYR A 117 -4.72 -9.07 -12.54
N LEU A 118 -4.58 -10.21 -11.86
CA LEU A 118 -3.41 -11.07 -11.97
C LEU A 118 -3.32 -11.71 -13.35
N PHE A 119 -4.45 -12.11 -13.95
CA PHE A 119 -4.48 -12.66 -15.30
C PHE A 119 -3.92 -11.70 -16.35
N LEU A 120 -4.18 -10.39 -16.21
CA LEU A 120 -3.69 -9.37 -17.15
C LEU A 120 -2.25 -8.94 -16.87
N ASN A 121 -1.89 -8.76 -15.59
CA ASN A 121 -0.66 -8.05 -15.22
C ASN A 121 0.50 -8.97 -14.84
N GLY A 122 0.23 -10.26 -14.61
CA GLY A 122 1.22 -11.23 -14.18
C GLY A 122 0.89 -11.84 -12.82
N THR A 123 1.59 -12.92 -12.50
CA THR A 123 1.40 -13.68 -11.25
C THR A 123 2.66 -13.66 -10.39
N ASP A 124 3.52 -12.67 -10.60
CA ASP A 124 4.74 -12.49 -9.83
C ASP A 124 4.44 -11.72 -8.54
N ARG A 125 5.27 -11.94 -7.52
CA ARG A 125 5.16 -11.22 -6.25
C ARG A 125 5.30 -9.70 -6.42
N SER A 126 6.07 -9.23 -7.41
CA SER A 126 6.16 -7.81 -7.74
C SER A 126 4.80 -7.23 -8.14
N VAL A 127 3.97 -7.95 -8.90
CA VAL A 127 2.63 -7.50 -9.30
C VAL A 127 1.72 -7.32 -8.08
N TYR A 128 1.81 -8.21 -7.09
CA TYR A 128 1.12 -8.03 -5.81
C TYR A 128 1.62 -6.77 -5.07
N HIS A 129 2.94 -6.56 -4.99
CA HIS A 129 3.48 -5.37 -4.33
C HIS A 129 3.16 -4.07 -5.08
N GLU A 130 3.05 -4.09 -6.41
CA GLU A 130 2.59 -2.94 -7.20
C GLU A 130 1.15 -2.55 -6.86
N LEU A 131 0.26 -3.54 -6.67
CA LEU A 131 -1.10 -3.32 -6.16
C LEU A 131 -1.06 -2.71 -4.75
N TYR A 132 -0.23 -3.25 -3.85
CA TYR A 132 -0.07 -2.69 -2.50
C TYR A 132 0.34 -1.21 -2.53
N CYS A 133 1.38 -0.88 -3.31
CA CYS A 133 1.87 0.50 -3.44
C CYS A 133 0.78 1.43 -3.97
N TYR A 134 0.03 0.97 -4.98
CA TYR A 134 -1.11 1.70 -5.52
C TYR A 134 -2.18 1.94 -4.46
N LEU A 135 -2.58 0.91 -3.71
CA LEU A 135 -3.58 1.03 -2.65
C LEU A 135 -3.14 2.02 -1.57
N PHE A 136 -1.87 1.99 -1.15
CA PHE A 136 -1.34 2.95 -0.18
C PHE A 136 -1.37 4.38 -0.73
N HIS A 137 -0.80 4.60 -1.91
CA HIS A 137 -0.80 5.90 -2.56
C HIS A 137 -2.23 6.48 -2.65
N ARG A 138 -3.18 5.66 -3.09
CA ARG A 138 -4.59 6.05 -3.25
C ARG A 138 -5.29 6.29 -1.92
N PHE A 139 -4.99 5.50 -0.88
CA PHE A 139 -5.53 5.73 0.45
C PHE A 139 -5.04 7.07 1.01
N ASN A 140 -3.74 7.35 0.90
CA ASN A 140 -3.17 8.63 1.36
C ASN A 140 -3.84 9.83 0.67
N GLY A 141 -3.97 9.77 -0.67
CA GLY A 141 -4.68 10.81 -1.41
C GLY A 141 -6.14 10.93 -0.98
N TYR A 142 -6.85 9.81 -0.87
CA TYR A 142 -8.25 9.79 -0.42
C TYR A 142 -8.41 10.44 0.95
N TRP A 143 -7.67 9.98 1.95
CA TRP A 143 -7.69 10.50 3.32
C TRP A 143 -7.47 12.00 3.37
N MET A 144 -6.45 12.50 2.67
CA MET A 144 -6.05 13.91 2.71
C MET A 144 -7.03 14.86 1.99
N THR A 145 -7.93 14.33 1.17
CA THR A 145 -8.94 15.10 0.40
C THR A 145 -10.34 15.10 1.02
N LEU A 146 -10.54 14.37 2.12
CA LEU A 146 -11.85 14.28 2.77
C LEU A 146 -12.18 15.59 3.50
N GLU A 147 -13.42 16.02 3.32
CA GLU A 147 -14.01 17.13 4.08
C GLU A 147 -15.33 16.68 4.70
N PRO A 148 -15.55 16.87 6.02
CA PRO A 148 -14.58 17.44 6.98
C PRO A 148 -13.34 16.55 7.17
N LYS A 149 -12.21 17.17 7.51
CA LYS A 149 -10.94 16.46 7.77
C LYS A 149 -11.13 15.33 8.78
N PRO A 150 -10.80 14.07 8.42
CA PRO A 150 -10.98 12.93 9.31
C PRO A 150 -9.92 12.92 10.41
N THR A 151 -10.29 12.41 11.58
CA THR A 151 -9.37 12.06 12.66
C THR A 151 -9.16 10.55 12.71
N ILE A 152 -8.24 10.10 13.56
CA ILE A 152 -8.01 8.66 13.77
C ILE A 152 -9.27 7.93 14.27
N MET A 153 -10.22 8.64 14.89
CA MET A 153 -11.48 8.06 15.37
C MET A 153 -12.39 7.60 14.22
N GLU A 154 -12.30 8.26 13.06
CA GLU A 154 -13.04 7.87 11.85
C GLU A 154 -12.33 6.82 11.01
N PHE A 155 -11.13 6.36 11.42
CA PHE A 155 -10.27 5.50 10.59
C PHE A 155 -10.99 4.28 10.05
N GLU A 156 -11.63 3.48 10.92
CA GLU A 156 -12.30 2.24 10.49
C GLU A 156 -13.41 2.50 9.47
N ARG A 157 -14.19 3.56 9.68
CA ARG A 157 -15.27 3.95 8.75
C ARG A 157 -14.69 4.39 7.41
N VAL A 158 -13.73 5.31 7.42
CA VAL A 158 -13.08 5.85 6.22
C VAL A 158 -12.35 4.75 5.46
N PHE A 159 -11.68 3.84 6.16
CA PHE A 159 -10.98 2.71 5.56
C PHE A 159 -11.96 1.70 4.94
N ALA A 160 -13.12 1.46 5.56
CA ALA A 160 -14.19 0.67 4.97
C ALA A 160 -14.73 1.30 3.67
N ASP A 161 -14.98 2.62 3.68
CA ASP A 161 -15.41 3.36 2.49
C ASP A 161 -14.36 3.28 1.36
N PHE A 162 -13.08 3.40 1.71
CA PHE A 162 -11.97 3.22 0.80
C PHE A 162 -11.91 1.81 0.19
N LYS A 163 -12.04 0.76 1.02
CA LYS A 163 -12.09 -0.65 0.55
C LYS A 163 -13.22 -0.84 -0.46
N ASN A 164 -14.43 -0.40 -0.11
CA ASN A 164 -15.59 -0.49 -1.00
C ASN A 164 -15.37 0.23 -2.33
N MET A 165 -14.75 1.41 -2.30
CA MET A 165 -14.36 2.12 -3.52
C MET A 165 -13.39 1.30 -4.36
N MET A 166 -12.37 0.69 -3.74
CA MET A 166 -11.35 -0.06 -4.47
C MET A 166 -11.85 -1.39 -5.03
N GLU A 167 -12.70 -2.09 -4.30
CA GLU A 167 -13.39 -3.29 -4.80
C GLU A 167 -14.26 -2.97 -6.03
N ARG A 168 -15.01 -1.86 -6.01
CA ARG A 168 -15.77 -1.41 -7.20
C ARG A 168 -14.86 -1.15 -8.41
N GLN A 169 -13.67 -0.60 -8.19
CA GLN A 169 -12.71 -0.36 -9.27
C GLN A 169 -12.09 -1.66 -9.81
N LEU A 170 -11.86 -2.65 -8.93
CA LEU A 170 -11.42 -4.00 -9.34
C LEU A 170 -12.49 -4.69 -10.21
N MET A 171 -13.76 -4.57 -9.83
CA MET A 171 -14.88 -5.09 -10.63
C MET A 171 -14.99 -4.44 -12.00
N LYS A 172 -14.69 -3.14 -12.09
CA LYS A 172 -14.57 -2.39 -13.36
C LYS A 172 -13.28 -2.69 -14.13
N ARG A 173 -12.44 -3.60 -13.63
CA ARG A 173 -11.18 -4.02 -14.25
C ARG A 173 -10.19 -2.86 -14.42
N LYS A 174 -10.29 -1.84 -13.55
CA LYS A 174 -9.37 -0.70 -13.56
C LYS A 174 -7.95 -1.21 -13.29
N LEU A 175 -6.98 -0.69 -14.03
CA LEU A 175 -5.58 -0.96 -13.78
C LEU A 175 -5.15 -0.33 -12.45
N MET A 176 -4.57 -1.14 -11.56
CA MET A 176 -4.14 -0.74 -10.22
C MET A 176 -2.64 -1.01 -10.05
N MET A 177 -1.83 -0.21 -10.74
CA MET A 177 -0.37 -0.25 -10.62
C MET A 177 0.14 1.18 -10.48
N LEU A 178 0.90 1.43 -9.42
CA LEU A 178 1.37 2.78 -9.12
C LEU A 178 2.31 3.29 -10.21
N ARG A 179 3.14 2.41 -10.80
CA ARG A 179 4.04 2.78 -11.91
C ARG A 179 3.33 3.47 -13.05
N GLN A 180 2.13 3.02 -13.42
CA GLN A 180 1.34 3.63 -14.47
C GLN A 180 0.71 4.94 -13.98
N ASP A 181 0.13 4.96 -12.78
CA ASP A 181 -0.49 6.16 -12.18
C ASP A 181 0.51 7.33 -12.03
N THR A 182 1.78 7.04 -11.71
CA THR A 182 2.83 8.06 -11.58
C THR A 182 3.45 8.50 -12.91
N LYS A 183 3.37 7.67 -13.97
CA LYS A 183 3.81 8.07 -15.31
C LYS A 183 2.91 9.16 -15.89
N ASP A 184 1.64 9.13 -15.53
CA ASP A 184 0.66 10.14 -15.91
C ASP A 184 0.90 11.48 -15.16
N ILE A 185 1.58 11.46 -14.00
CA ILE A 185 1.82 12.64 -13.14
C ILE A 185 3.17 13.33 -13.41
N PHE A 186 4.23 12.60 -13.79
CA PHE A 186 5.60 13.15 -13.92
C PHE A 186 6.13 13.24 -15.37
N GLY A 187 5.28 13.00 -16.38
CA GLY A 187 5.54 13.41 -17.78
C GLY A 187 5.73 12.27 -18.77
N ALA A 188 4.70 12.03 -19.59
CA ALA A 188 4.86 12.29 -21.01
C ALA A 188 4.81 13.82 -21.19
N THR A 189 5.92 14.44 -21.55
CA THR A 189 5.96 15.85 -21.92
C THR A 189 5.33 16.01 -23.29
N GLU A 190 4.12 16.54 -23.36
CA GLU A 190 3.65 17.45 -24.42
C GLU A 190 2.21 17.93 -24.12
N ASN A 191 2.08 19.25 -23.95
CA ASN A 191 0.91 20.10 -24.12
C ASN A 191 -0.48 19.55 -23.75
N ASN A 192 -1.01 19.97 -22.59
CA ASN A 192 -2.14 20.91 -22.50
C ASN A 192 -2.57 21.08 -21.04
N GLY A 193 -3.10 22.27 -20.73
CA GLY A 193 -3.23 22.82 -19.39
C GLY A 193 -4.17 22.09 -18.42
N ASP A 194 -3.88 22.43 -17.17
CA ASP A 194 -4.74 22.48 -15.99
C ASP A 194 -4.95 21.24 -15.11
N GLU A 195 -4.91 21.55 -13.80
CA GLU A 195 -5.58 20.86 -12.68
C GLU A 195 -4.87 19.80 -11.81
N TYR A 196 -3.56 19.89 -11.53
CA TYR A 196 -2.98 19.25 -10.31
C TYR A 196 -1.90 20.05 -9.57
N GLY A 197 -1.69 21.32 -9.91
CA GLY A 197 -0.69 22.19 -9.27
C GLY A 197 -1.04 22.71 -7.87
N HIS A 198 -2.22 22.39 -7.32
CA HIS A 198 -2.68 23.02 -6.07
C HIS A 198 -2.46 22.16 -4.81
N ALA A 199 -2.36 20.84 -4.92
CA ALA A 199 -2.23 19.96 -3.75
C ALA A 199 -0.78 19.83 -3.23
N ALA A 200 0.23 19.97 -4.09
CA ALA A 200 1.64 19.90 -3.70
C ALA A 200 2.12 21.16 -2.95
N SER A 201 1.41 22.30 -3.08
CA SER A 201 1.87 23.59 -2.56
C SER A 201 1.51 23.85 -1.08
N THR A 202 0.63 23.05 -0.48
CA THR A 202 0.13 23.30 0.89
C THR A 202 0.93 22.59 1.99
N CYS A 203 1.77 21.60 1.66
CA CYS A 203 2.56 20.87 2.67
C CYS A 203 3.96 21.47 2.92
N GLU A 204 4.53 22.24 1.99
CA GLU A 204 5.89 22.80 2.12
C GLU A 204 6.04 23.94 3.12
N LYS A 205 4.95 24.44 3.72
CA LYS A 205 4.99 25.56 4.66
C LYS A 205 4.69 25.15 6.09
N ARG A 206 5.59 24.39 6.73
CA ARG A 206 6.04 24.62 8.13
C ARG A 206 7.05 23.56 8.58
N LYS A 207 8.29 24.00 8.83
CA LYS A 207 9.33 23.25 9.53
C LYS A 207 9.06 23.21 11.04
N SER A 208 9.56 22.13 11.66
CA SER A 208 9.79 21.88 13.10
C SER A 208 8.56 21.83 14.03
N GLY A 209 8.04 20.61 14.22
CA GLY A 209 7.28 20.19 15.39
C GLY A 209 7.95 18.98 16.08
N PRO A 210 7.75 18.76 17.39
CA PRO A 210 8.49 17.75 18.16
C PRO A 210 8.11 16.31 17.79
N SER A 211 9.05 15.39 17.97
CA SER A 211 8.91 13.97 17.60
C SER A 211 7.82 13.23 18.40
N LEU A 212 7.25 12.20 17.78
CA LEU A 212 6.19 11.33 18.32
C LEU A 212 6.46 10.71 19.69
N ALA A 213 7.72 10.61 20.14
CA ALA A 213 8.06 10.07 21.46
C ALA A 213 7.46 10.88 22.63
N GLN A 214 7.03 12.13 22.39
CA GLN A 214 6.53 13.03 23.44
C GLN A 214 5.00 13.11 23.53
N ARG A 215 4.25 12.49 22.61
CA ARG A 215 2.77 12.62 22.56
C ARG A 215 1.98 11.43 23.09
N ALA A 216 2.63 10.31 23.42
CA ALA A 216 1.98 9.10 23.92
C ALA A 216 1.83 9.05 25.46
N MET A 217 2.05 10.15 26.17
CA MET A 217 2.01 10.23 27.65
C MET A 217 1.08 11.37 28.14
N ALA A 218 0.01 11.65 27.42
CA ALA A 218 -1.06 12.57 27.84
C ALA A 218 -2.43 11.97 27.51
#